data_AF-A0A842NK49-F1
#
_entry.id   AF-A0A842NK49-F1
#
_cell.length_a   1.000
_cell.length_b   1.000
_cell.length_c   1.000
_cell.angle_alpha   90.00
_cell.angle_beta   90.00
_cell.angle_gamma   90.00
#
_symmetry.space_group_name_H-M   'P 1'
#
loop_
_entity.id
_entity.type
_entity.pdbx_description
1 polymer ?
#
loop_
_entity_poly.entity_id
_entity_poly.type
_entity_poly.pdbx_seq_one_letter_code
_entity_poly.pdbx_strand_id
1 'polypeptide(L)'
;MDWVKKQERLQERVFEAIEELADEFDLEVPYYPTVYYIGVGTPKYSEREKSLKEIVDPSYFLYMQRYNESVYLPYDHAIVLSTGLRSHVGEESSHLLHVTNSKIANNLGENEHYKKILIEMIGFFGSKFISPIRLDSLRNVGDIMGFPEDILQETREFSPDTFIYQQAYGLGGRLWVEYENKRFTKEEAREIYTVEKITEKEAEEMFFKLRERFWPLPEKNWIFEELVEENEKPIIEWRIE
;
A
#
# COMPACT_ATOMS: atom_id res chain seq x y z
N MET A 1 -25.01 8.73 -10.88
CA MET A 1 -23.85 8.57 -11.79
C MET A 1 -23.93 7.16 -12.34
N ASP A 2 -23.79 7.00 -13.65
CA ASP A 2 -23.79 5.69 -14.31
C ASP A 2 -22.64 4.82 -13.76
N TRP A 3 -22.96 3.63 -13.26
CA TRP A 3 -21.97 2.71 -12.67
C TRP A 3 -20.86 2.37 -13.68
N VAL A 4 -21.22 2.25 -14.97
CA VAL A 4 -20.26 1.98 -16.04
C VAL A 4 -19.20 3.08 -16.10
N LYS A 5 -19.64 4.35 -16.10
CA LYS A 5 -18.72 5.50 -16.09
C LYS A 5 -17.86 5.57 -14.82
N LYS A 6 -18.36 5.08 -13.69
CA LYS A 6 -17.58 5.02 -12.45
C LYS A 6 -16.47 3.98 -12.55
N GLN A 7 -16.80 2.80 -13.08
CA GLN A 7 -15.85 1.71 -13.32
C GLN A 7 -14.78 2.11 -14.35
N GLU A 8 -15.17 2.73 -15.46
CA GLU A 8 -14.23 3.23 -16.49
C GLU A 8 -13.25 4.24 -15.90
N ARG A 9 -13.74 5.27 -15.19
CA ARG A 9 -12.89 6.26 -14.54
C ARG A 9 -11.96 5.67 -13.48
N LEU A 10 -12.41 4.63 -12.77
CA LEU A 10 -11.57 3.98 -11.78
C LEU A 10 -10.44 3.19 -12.46
N GLN A 11 -10.77 2.49 -13.54
CA GLN A 11 -9.78 1.77 -14.33
C GLN A 11 -8.74 2.72 -14.94
N GLU A 12 -9.17 3.84 -15.52
CA GLU A 12 -8.28 4.89 -16.03
C GLU A 12 -7.30 5.36 -14.93
N ARG A 13 -7.81 5.65 -13.74
CA ARG A 13 -6.97 6.08 -12.60
C ARG A 13 -5.97 5.03 -12.13
N VAL A 14 -6.37 3.76 -12.15
CA VAL A 14 -5.44 2.66 -11.82
C VAL A 14 -4.33 2.60 -12.86
N PHE A 15 -4.66 2.71 -14.14
CA PHE A 15 -3.64 2.67 -15.19
C PHE A 15 -2.71 3.88 -15.11
N GLU A 16 -3.25 5.09 -14.90
CA GLU A 16 -2.46 6.29 -14.66
C GLU A 16 -1.50 6.12 -13.46
N ALA A 17 -1.98 5.54 -12.35
CA ALA A 17 -1.15 5.31 -11.18
C ALA A 17 -0.04 4.26 -11.43
N ILE A 18 -0.33 3.22 -12.20
CA ILE A 18 0.67 2.22 -12.62
C ILE A 18 1.76 2.90 -13.46
N GLU A 19 1.40 3.70 -14.45
CA GLU A 19 2.37 4.42 -15.29
C GLU A 19 3.21 5.40 -14.48
N GLU A 20 2.58 6.21 -13.62
CA GLU A 20 3.28 7.20 -12.78
C GLU A 20 4.33 6.53 -11.88
N LEU A 21 3.96 5.43 -11.23
CA LEU A 21 4.88 4.66 -10.38
C LEU A 21 5.97 3.95 -11.20
N ALA A 22 5.62 3.37 -12.35
CA ALA A 22 6.57 2.67 -13.19
C ALA A 22 7.62 3.62 -13.77
N ASP A 23 7.21 4.79 -14.25
CA ASP A 23 8.13 5.85 -14.71
C ASP A 23 9.01 6.35 -13.56
N GLU A 24 8.42 6.59 -12.38
CA GLU A 24 9.13 7.10 -11.21
C GLU A 24 10.20 6.14 -10.73
N PHE A 25 10.00 4.83 -10.82
CA PHE A 25 10.97 3.83 -10.36
C PHE A 25 11.68 3.06 -11.47
N ASP A 26 11.43 3.43 -12.74
CA ASP A 26 12.01 2.78 -13.91
C ASP A 26 11.70 1.27 -13.93
N LEU A 27 10.43 0.92 -13.68
CA LEU A 27 9.91 -0.45 -13.58
C LEU A 27 9.24 -0.87 -14.88
N GLU A 28 9.19 -2.19 -15.13
CA GLU A 28 8.42 -2.71 -16.24
C GLU A 28 6.94 -2.81 -15.87
N VAL A 29 6.06 -2.49 -16.83
CA VAL A 29 4.61 -2.74 -16.75
C VAL A 29 4.31 -3.96 -17.63
N PRO A 30 4.34 -5.19 -17.09
CA PRO A 30 4.20 -6.39 -17.92
C PRO A 30 2.78 -6.56 -18.47
N TYR A 31 1.78 -6.00 -17.78
CA TYR A 31 0.38 -6.00 -18.20
C TYR A 31 -0.43 -4.96 -17.42
N TYR A 32 -1.64 -4.65 -17.91
CA TYR A 32 -2.63 -3.89 -17.16
C TYR A 32 -3.68 -4.83 -16.55
N PRO A 33 -4.01 -4.67 -15.26
CA PRO A 33 -4.91 -5.58 -14.57
C PRO A 33 -6.37 -5.35 -14.98
N THR A 34 -7.20 -6.37 -14.78
CA THR A 34 -8.65 -6.14 -14.75
C THR A 34 -9.02 -5.41 -13.47
N VAL A 35 -9.68 -4.26 -13.58
CA VAL A 35 -10.08 -3.46 -12.41
C VAL A 35 -11.55 -3.71 -12.08
N TYR A 36 -11.85 -3.92 -10.80
CA TYR A 36 -13.21 -4.11 -10.31
C TYR A 36 -13.55 -3.12 -9.22
N TYR A 37 -14.58 -2.30 -9.46
CA TYR A 37 -15.17 -1.46 -8.41
C TYR A 37 -16.30 -2.20 -7.70
N ILE A 38 -16.14 -2.41 -6.39
CA ILE A 38 -17.09 -3.17 -5.59
C ILE A 38 -17.78 -2.35 -4.51
N GLY A 39 -17.71 -1.01 -4.51
CA GLY A 39 -18.21 -0.21 -3.38
C GLY A 39 -19.74 -0.11 -3.23
N VAL A 40 -20.20 0.81 -2.39
CA VAL A 40 -21.64 1.03 -2.14
C VAL A 40 -22.38 1.43 -3.42
N GLY A 41 -23.56 0.82 -3.66
CA GLY A 41 -24.42 1.11 -4.81
C GLY A 41 -24.01 0.39 -6.11
N THR A 42 -23.02 -0.48 -6.06
CA THR A 42 -22.70 -1.42 -7.15
C THR A 42 -23.93 -2.32 -7.37
N PRO A 43 -24.50 -2.40 -8.59
CA PRO A 43 -25.60 -3.31 -8.86
C PRO A 43 -25.22 -4.73 -8.42
N LYS A 44 -26.15 -5.48 -7.83
CA LYS A 44 -25.88 -6.88 -7.51
C LYS A 44 -25.60 -7.64 -8.82
N TYR A 45 -24.34 -7.97 -9.06
CA TYR A 45 -23.88 -8.97 -10.00
C TYR A 45 -24.34 -8.74 -11.43
N SER A 46 -23.74 -7.75 -12.09
CA SER A 46 -23.65 -7.76 -13.56
C SER A 46 -22.91 -9.03 -14.03
N GLU A 47 -23.10 -9.46 -15.29
CA GLU A 47 -22.42 -10.67 -15.81
C GLU A 47 -20.90 -10.62 -15.68
N ARG A 48 -20.32 -9.42 -15.66
CA ARG A 48 -18.90 -9.15 -15.44
C ARG A 48 -18.42 -9.49 -14.02
N GLU A 49 -19.32 -9.59 -13.04
CA GLU A 49 -19.02 -9.99 -11.66
C GLU A 49 -19.26 -11.50 -11.41
N LYS A 50 -19.84 -12.24 -12.37
CA LYS A 50 -19.94 -13.71 -12.24
C LYS A 50 -18.56 -14.35 -12.20
N SER A 51 -17.60 -13.83 -12.98
CA SER A 51 -16.19 -14.23 -12.91
C SER A 51 -15.54 -13.86 -11.56
N LEU A 52 -15.86 -12.70 -11.00
CA LEU A 52 -15.40 -12.28 -9.67
C LEU A 52 -15.80 -13.25 -8.55
N LYS A 53 -16.96 -13.90 -8.65
CA LYS A 53 -17.39 -14.91 -7.65
C LYS A 53 -16.57 -16.19 -7.66
N GLU A 54 -15.94 -16.49 -8.80
CA GLU A 54 -15.00 -17.62 -8.89
C GLU A 54 -13.65 -17.26 -8.28
N ILE A 55 -13.33 -15.95 -8.25
CA ILE A 55 -12.05 -15.40 -7.82
C ILE A 55 -12.06 -15.02 -6.32
N VAL A 56 -13.16 -14.44 -5.83
CA VAL A 56 -13.27 -13.89 -4.48
C VAL A 56 -14.48 -14.47 -3.74
N ASP A 57 -14.26 -15.01 -2.55
CA ASP A 57 -15.32 -15.53 -1.69
C ASP A 57 -16.38 -14.45 -1.38
N PRO A 58 -17.69 -14.74 -1.51
CA PRO A 58 -18.75 -13.76 -1.27
C PRO A 58 -18.75 -13.11 0.12
N SER A 59 -18.28 -13.81 1.15
CA SER A 59 -18.16 -13.25 2.51
C SER A 59 -16.99 -12.27 2.61
N TYR A 60 -15.88 -12.56 1.92
CA TYR A 60 -14.75 -11.64 1.81
C TYR A 60 -15.12 -10.39 1.01
N PHE A 61 -15.91 -10.53 -0.06
CA PHE A 61 -16.45 -9.40 -0.80
C PHE A 61 -17.27 -8.45 0.08
N LEU A 62 -18.19 -9.00 0.89
CA LEU A 62 -18.99 -8.21 1.83
C LEU A 62 -18.14 -7.56 2.92
N TYR A 63 -17.10 -8.25 3.37
CA TYR A 63 -16.10 -7.70 4.29
C TYR A 63 -15.40 -6.50 3.65
N MET A 64 -14.87 -6.63 2.44
CA MET A 64 -14.20 -5.53 1.74
C MET A 64 -15.12 -4.33 1.54
N GLN A 65 -16.37 -4.55 1.17
CA GLN A 65 -17.38 -3.48 1.06
C GLN A 65 -17.61 -2.76 2.39
N ARG A 66 -17.69 -3.51 3.49
CA ARG A 66 -18.00 -2.99 4.82
C ARG A 66 -16.85 -2.17 5.39
N TYR A 67 -15.62 -2.60 5.15
CA TYR A 67 -14.42 -2.00 5.72
C TYR A 67 -13.67 -1.08 4.74
N ASN A 68 -14.20 -0.89 3.52
CA ASN A 68 -13.57 -0.14 2.44
C ASN A 68 -12.19 -0.68 2.05
N GLU A 69 -12.02 -2.00 2.07
CA GLU A 69 -10.76 -2.64 1.72
C GLU A 69 -10.54 -2.69 0.21
N SER A 70 -9.28 -2.77 -0.17
CA SER A 70 -8.83 -2.95 -1.54
C SER A 70 -7.82 -4.09 -1.58
N VAL A 71 -7.68 -4.73 -2.74
CA VAL A 71 -6.72 -5.81 -2.89
C VAL A 71 -6.32 -6.00 -4.34
N TYR A 72 -5.03 -6.21 -4.57
CA TYR A 72 -4.49 -6.79 -5.78
C TYR A 72 -4.44 -8.31 -5.66
N LEU A 73 -4.95 -9.01 -6.67
CA LEU A 73 -5.04 -10.47 -6.77
C LEU A 73 -4.04 -10.94 -7.84
N PRO A 74 -2.84 -11.42 -7.46
CA PRO A 74 -1.77 -11.68 -8.41
C PRO A 74 -2.06 -12.81 -9.39
N TYR A 75 -2.79 -13.86 -8.97
CA TYR A 75 -3.09 -15.00 -9.85
C TYR A 75 -4.13 -14.67 -10.91
N ASP A 76 -5.00 -13.71 -10.63
CA ASP A 76 -6.12 -13.30 -11.49
C ASP A 76 -5.81 -12.04 -12.30
N HIS A 77 -4.62 -11.46 -12.09
CA HIS A 77 -4.21 -10.18 -12.68
C HIS A 77 -5.30 -9.11 -12.48
N ALA A 78 -5.84 -9.02 -11.26
CA ALA A 78 -7.00 -8.19 -10.95
C ALA A 78 -6.74 -7.25 -9.77
N ILE A 79 -7.25 -6.03 -9.86
CA ILE A 79 -7.30 -5.07 -8.75
C ILE A 79 -8.76 -4.86 -8.38
N VAL A 80 -9.10 -5.13 -7.11
CA VAL A 80 -10.45 -4.97 -6.56
C VAL A 80 -10.46 -3.81 -5.59
N LEU A 81 -11.31 -2.83 -5.86
CA LEU A 81 -11.38 -1.57 -5.13
C LEU A 81 -12.81 -1.35 -4.63
N SER A 82 -13.01 -1.32 -3.31
CA SER A 82 -14.28 -0.92 -2.72
C SER A 82 -14.50 0.60 -2.72
N THR A 83 -13.44 1.38 -2.98
CA THR A 83 -13.45 2.83 -2.97
C THR A 83 -12.68 3.41 -4.15
N GLY A 84 -12.99 4.67 -4.51
CA GLY A 84 -12.27 5.41 -5.55
C GLY A 84 -11.20 6.37 -5.00
N LEU A 85 -10.80 6.18 -3.75
CA LEU A 85 -9.79 7.01 -3.09
C LEU A 85 -8.42 6.79 -3.72
N ARG A 86 -7.69 7.90 -3.92
CA ARG A 86 -6.36 7.90 -4.56
C ARG A 86 -5.34 7.04 -3.80
N SER A 87 -5.43 6.98 -2.47
CA SER A 87 -4.55 6.16 -1.63
C SER A 87 -4.68 4.65 -1.94
N HIS A 88 -5.91 4.15 -2.04
CA HIS A 88 -6.16 2.74 -2.37
C HIS A 88 -5.74 2.40 -3.79
N VAL A 89 -6.02 3.30 -4.74
CA VAL A 89 -5.55 3.15 -6.12
C VAL A 89 -4.03 3.05 -6.17
N GLY A 90 -3.32 3.96 -5.49
CA GLY A 90 -1.86 3.96 -5.49
C GLY A 90 -1.24 2.75 -4.79
N GLU A 91 -1.85 2.27 -3.70
CA GLU A 91 -1.38 1.09 -2.98
C GLU A 91 -1.51 -0.19 -3.79
N GLU A 92 -2.68 -0.47 -4.36
CA GLU A 92 -2.84 -1.69 -5.16
C GLU A 92 -2.05 -1.64 -6.48
N SER A 93 -1.87 -0.44 -7.04
CA SER A 93 -0.99 -0.26 -8.21
C SER A 93 0.47 -0.54 -7.85
N SER A 94 0.91 -0.08 -6.67
CA SER A 94 2.23 -0.39 -6.13
C SER A 94 2.42 -1.88 -5.84
N HIS A 95 1.42 -2.54 -5.23
CA HIS A 95 1.42 -3.98 -5.03
C HIS A 95 1.55 -4.75 -6.34
N LEU A 96 0.81 -4.36 -7.38
CA LEU A 96 0.94 -4.95 -8.70
C LEU A 96 2.37 -4.83 -9.21
N LEU A 97 2.93 -3.62 -9.22
CA LEU A 97 4.29 -3.40 -9.74
C LEU A 97 5.33 -4.20 -8.95
N HIS A 98 5.24 -4.21 -7.63
CA HIS A 98 6.16 -4.96 -6.77
C HIS A 98 6.07 -6.46 -7.02
N VAL A 99 4.87 -7.03 -7.00
CA VAL A 99 4.69 -8.49 -7.15
C VAL A 99 5.03 -8.95 -8.57
N THR A 100 4.87 -8.10 -9.58
CA THR A 100 5.18 -8.45 -10.98
C THR A 100 6.66 -8.28 -11.34
N ASN A 101 7.35 -7.29 -10.74
CA ASN A 101 8.77 -7.05 -10.97
C ASN A 101 9.69 -7.81 -9.99
N SER A 102 9.15 -8.30 -8.88
CA SER A 102 9.87 -9.13 -7.90
C SER A 102 9.39 -10.58 -7.92
N LYS A 103 10.06 -11.45 -7.16
CA LYS A 103 9.49 -12.75 -6.79
C LYS A 103 9.25 -12.86 -5.28
N ILE A 104 9.06 -11.72 -4.60
CA ILE A 104 8.87 -11.68 -3.15
C ILE A 104 7.61 -12.46 -2.72
N ALA A 105 6.57 -12.43 -3.56
CA ALA A 105 5.30 -13.09 -3.29
C ALA A 105 5.31 -14.61 -3.60
N ASN A 106 6.36 -15.12 -4.22
CA ASN A 106 6.44 -16.54 -4.55
C ASN A 106 6.63 -17.37 -3.27
N ASN A 107 5.67 -18.26 -3.01
CA ASN A 107 5.61 -19.11 -1.81
C ASN A 107 5.41 -18.34 -0.49
N LEU A 108 4.59 -17.28 -0.49
CA LEU A 108 4.09 -16.66 0.74
C LEU A 108 3.33 -17.69 1.60
N GLY A 109 4.00 -18.22 2.61
CA GLY A 109 3.41 -19.05 3.64
C GLY A 109 2.76 -18.22 4.76
N GLU A 110 2.08 -18.91 5.67
CA GLU A 110 1.45 -18.27 6.84
C GLU A 110 2.47 -17.52 7.70
N ASN A 111 3.68 -18.09 7.86
CA ASN A 111 4.76 -17.59 8.72
C ASN A 111 5.74 -16.60 8.05
N GLU A 112 5.46 -16.13 6.84
CA GLU A 112 6.33 -15.19 6.09
C GLU A 112 5.94 -13.72 6.40
N HIS A 113 6.05 -13.31 7.65
CA HIS A 113 5.57 -11.99 8.10
C HIS A 113 6.42 -10.85 7.58
N TYR A 114 7.75 -10.99 7.53
CA TYR A 114 8.63 -9.93 7.05
C TYR A 114 8.50 -9.70 5.56
N LYS A 115 8.27 -10.75 4.76
CA LYS A 115 7.88 -10.57 3.35
C LYS A 115 6.57 -9.80 3.23
N LYS A 116 5.55 -10.14 4.02
CA LYS A 116 4.28 -9.41 4.04
C LYS A 116 4.48 -7.94 4.44
N ILE A 117 5.32 -7.67 5.45
CA ILE A 117 5.69 -6.31 5.85
C ILE A 117 6.32 -5.55 4.69
N LEU A 118 7.29 -6.14 3.97
CA LEU A 118 7.93 -5.47 2.83
C LEU A 118 6.96 -5.21 1.66
N ILE A 119 6.02 -6.14 1.41
CA ILE A 119 4.97 -5.96 0.40
C ILE A 119 4.09 -4.77 0.74
N GLU A 120 3.50 -4.76 1.95
CA GLU A 120 2.62 -3.70 2.42
C GLU A 120 3.35 -2.35 2.59
N MET A 121 4.63 -2.41 2.96
CA MET A 121 5.48 -1.21 3.09
C MET A 121 5.62 -0.52 1.73
N ILE A 122 5.87 -1.30 0.66
CA ILE A 122 5.94 -0.79 -0.70
C ILE A 122 4.58 -0.33 -1.19
N GLY A 123 3.49 -1.05 -0.86
CA GLY A 123 2.13 -0.58 -1.09
C GLY A 123 1.88 0.82 -0.54
N PHE A 124 2.15 1.00 0.74
CA PHE A 124 1.97 2.29 1.41
C PHE A 124 2.91 3.37 0.86
N PHE A 125 4.20 3.07 0.67
CA PHE A 125 5.18 3.99 0.11
C PHE A 125 4.79 4.45 -1.30
N GLY A 126 4.45 3.52 -2.20
CA GLY A 126 3.99 3.85 -3.56
C GLY A 126 2.70 4.67 -3.55
N SER A 127 1.79 4.40 -2.62
CA SER A 127 0.56 5.18 -2.51
C SER A 127 0.77 6.67 -2.18
N LYS A 128 1.94 7.05 -1.65
CA LYS A 128 2.29 8.45 -1.37
C LYS A 128 2.56 9.27 -2.62
N PHE A 129 3.01 8.67 -3.72
CA PHE A 129 3.17 9.37 -5.00
C PHE A 129 1.79 9.79 -5.54
N ILE A 130 0.85 8.86 -5.48
CA ILE A 130 -0.51 9.08 -5.97
C ILE A 130 -1.34 9.93 -4.99
N SER A 131 -1.07 9.83 -3.69
CA SER A 131 -1.79 10.53 -2.62
C SER A 131 -0.83 10.96 -1.50
N PRO A 132 -0.05 12.05 -1.69
CA PRO A 132 0.97 12.49 -0.72
C PRO A 132 0.42 12.77 0.69
N ILE A 133 -0.84 13.23 0.75
CA ILE A 133 -1.57 13.53 1.99
C ILE A 133 -2.08 12.28 2.74
N ARG A 134 -1.88 11.06 2.21
CA ARG A 134 -2.34 9.83 2.87
C ARG A 134 -1.74 9.75 4.27
N LEU A 135 -2.58 9.51 5.27
CA LEU A 135 -2.11 9.29 6.64
C LEU A 135 -2.00 7.80 6.93
N ASP A 136 -1.07 7.42 7.80
CA ASP A 136 -1.02 6.07 8.37
C ASP A 136 -2.23 5.89 9.29
N SER A 137 -3.08 4.92 8.97
CA SER A 137 -4.28 4.57 9.75
C SER A 137 -3.93 4.00 11.13
N LEU A 138 -2.70 3.52 11.31
CA LEU A 138 -2.17 2.91 12.52
C LEU A 138 -1.25 3.86 13.30
N ARG A 139 -1.13 5.14 12.89
CA ARG A 139 -0.26 6.15 13.54
C ARG A 139 -0.50 6.32 15.04
N ASN A 140 -1.72 6.03 15.51
CA ASN A 140 -2.13 6.17 16.91
C ASN A 140 -1.85 4.92 17.75
N VAL A 141 -1.46 3.80 17.13
CA VAL A 141 -1.16 2.54 17.81
C VAL A 141 0.23 2.60 18.48
N GLY A 142 0.96 3.71 18.30
CA GLY A 142 2.33 3.86 18.74
C GLY A 142 3.24 3.02 17.86
N ASP A 143 4.45 3.50 17.61
CA ASP A 143 5.38 2.74 16.80
C ASP A 143 5.97 1.60 17.63
N ILE A 144 5.55 0.37 17.33
CA ILE A 144 5.99 -0.80 18.11
C ILE A 144 7.44 -1.17 17.82
N MET A 145 8.07 -0.57 16.79
CA MET A 145 9.48 -0.83 16.45
C MET A 145 10.46 -0.48 17.57
N GLY A 146 10.06 0.33 18.56
CA GLY A 146 10.85 0.65 19.75
C GLY A 146 10.71 -0.34 20.91
N PHE A 147 9.86 -1.36 20.77
CA PHE A 147 9.60 -2.33 21.84
C PHE A 147 10.62 -3.47 21.81
N PRO A 148 10.91 -4.07 22.99
CA PRO A 148 11.65 -5.32 23.11
C PRO A 148 11.12 -6.46 22.21
N GLU A 149 12.02 -7.35 21.77
CA GLU A 149 11.71 -8.46 20.84
C GLU A 149 10.62 -9.41 21.37
N ASP A 150 10.58 -9.65 22.68
CA ASP A 150 9.55 -10.45 23.33
C ASP A 150 8.14 -9.82 23.17
N ILE A 151 8.04 -8.49 23.17
CA ILE A 151 6.77 -7.78 22.96
C ILE A 151 6.38 -7.77 21.47
N LEU A 152 7.35 -7.65 20.57
CA LEU A 152 7.13 -7.78 19.13
C LEU A 152 6.62 -9.18 18.79
N GLN A 153 7.22 -10.21 19.38
CA GLN A 153 6.80 -11.60 19.21
C GLN A 153 5.39 -11.84 19.74
N GLU A 154 5.06 -11.33 20.93
CA GLU A 154 3.70 -11.45 21.49
C GLU A 154 2.65 -10.77 20.60
N THR A 155 2.96 -9.59 20.07
CA THR A 155 2.05 -8.85 19.18
C THR A 155 1.84 -9.60 17.85
N ARG A 156 2.91 -10.17 17.30
CA ARG A 156 2.88 -11.00 16.08
C ARG A 156 2.01 -12.25 16.26
N GLU A 157 2.05 -12.88 17.43
CA GLU A 157 1.25 -14.06 17.74
C GLU A 157 -0.23 -13.74 17.99
N PHE A 158 -0.53 -12.60 18.64
CA PHE A 158 -1.90 -12.22 19.00
C PHE A 158 -2.67 -11.53 17.86
N SER A 159 -2.01 -10.69 17.07
CA SER A 159 -2.63 -9.95 15.97
C SER A 159 -1.68 -9.79 14.78
N PRO A 160 -1.45 -10.87 14.01
CA PRO A 160 -0.44 -10.91 12.97
C PRO A 160 -0.67 -9.87 11.87
N ASP A 161 -1.91 -9.63 11.46
CA ASP A 161 -2.23 -8.64 10.43
C ASP A 161 -1.96 -7.21 10.93
N THR A 162 -2.42 -6.89 12.14
CA THR A 162 -2.16 -5.57 12.75
C THR A 162 -0.66 -5.33 12.88
N PHE A 163 0.11 -6.35 13.30
CA PHE A 163 1.57 -6.29 13.36
C PHE A 163 2.16 -5.98 11.97
N ILE A 164 1.76 -6.71 10.93
CA ILE A 164 2.24 -6.51 9.57
C ILE A 164 1.95 -5.08 9.09
N TYR A 165 0.69 -4.65 9.11
CA TYR A 165 0.30 -3.33 8.59
C TYR A 165 0.94 -2.20 9.37
N GLN A 166 1.04 -2.32 10.69
CA GLN A 166 1.60 -1.25 11.50
C GLN A 166 3.11 -1.09 11.27
N GLN A 167 3.85 -2.20 11.12
CA GLN A 167 5.27 -2.15 10.76
C GLN A 167 5.46 -1.63 9.33
N ALA A 168 4.66 -2.13 8.39
CA ALA A 168 4.71 -1.77 6.99
C ALA A 168 4.42 -0.29 6.74
N TYR A 169 3.31 0.24 7.27
CA TYR A 169 2.88 1.62 7.03
C TYR A 169 3.78 2.61 7.76
N GLY A 170 4.22 2.27 8.98
CA GLY A 170 5.18 3.06 9.73
C GLY A 170 6.50 3.22 8.97
N LEU A 171 7.07 2.11 8.48
CA LEU A 171 8.31 2.15 7.70
C LEU A 171 8.11 2.78 6.31
N GLY A 172 7.03 2.45 5.59
CA GLY A 172 6.72 3.03 4.28
C GLY A 172 6.53 4.54 4.33
N GLY A 173 5.92 5.06 5.39
CA GLY A 173 5.81 6.50 5.64
C GLY A 173 7.16 7.17 5.90
N ARG A 174 8.08 6.50 6.60
CA ARG A 174 9.45 6.99 6.81
C ARG A 174 10.24 7.00 5.50
N LEU A 175 10.17 5.92 4.71
CA LEU A 175 10.81 5.87 3.40
C LEU A 175 10.34 7.02 2.50
N TRP A 176 9.05 7.35 2.53
CA TRP A 176 8.52 8.52 1.81
C TRP A 176 9.18 9.84 2.25
N VAL A 177 9.24 10.09 3.56
CA VAL A 177 9.91 11.29 4.09
C VAL A 177 11.38 11.35 3.67
N GLU A 178 12.07 10.22 3.73
CA GLU A 178 13.49 10.12 3.38
C GLU A 178 13.73 10.24 1.86
N TYR A 179 12.77 9.79 1.05
CA TYR A 179 12.74 9.97 -0.40
C TYR A 179 12.63 11.45 -0.78
N GLU A 180 11.69 12.16 -0.16
CA GLU A 180 11.51 13.60 -0.35
C GLU A 180 12.76 14.38 0.07
N ASN A 181 13.43 13.93 1.13
CA ASN A 181 14.70 14.49 1.61
C ASN A 181 15.93 14.02 0.83
N LYS A 182 15.78 13.22 -0.23
CA LYS A 182 16.87 12.66 -1.05
C LYS A 182 17.89 11.82 -0.26
N ARG A 183 17.47 11.24 0.87
CA ARG A 183 18.25 10.30 1.71
C ARG A 183 17.91 8.83 1.46
N PHE A 184 16.77 8.57 0.81
CA PHE A 184 16.40 7.30 0.19
C PHE A 184 16.24 7.54 -1.31
N THR A 185 17.01 6.86 -2.16
CA THR A 185 17.05 7.17 -3.60
C THR A 185 16.04 6.36 -4.41
N LYS A 186 15.81 6.80 -5.67
CA LYS A 186 15.02 6.06 -6.66
C LYS A 186 15.58 4.66 -6.88
N GLU A 187 16.90 4.53 -6.95
CA GLU A 187 17.59 3.25 -7.14
C GLU A 187 17.35 2.32 -5.96
N GLU A 188 17.41 2.83 -4.72
CA GLU A 188 17.13 2.03 -3.52
C GLU A 188 15.67 1.57 -3.47
N ALA A 189 14.72 2.43 -3.88
CA ALA A 189 13.33 2.03 -4.01
C ALA A 189 13.16 0.94 -5.08
N ARG A 190 13.76 1.14 -6.27
CA ARG A 190 13.72 0.18 -7.38
C ARG A 190 14.25 -1.19 -6.97
N GLU A 191 15.37 -1.24 -6.24
CA GLU A 191 15.96 -2.50 -5.74
C GLU A 191 14.95 -3.33 -4.93
N ILE A 192 14.11 -2.68 -4.13
CA ILE A 192 13.06 -3.37 -3.36
C ILE A 192 11.94 -3.86 -4.30
N TYR A 193 11.48 -3.02 -5.24
CA TYR A 193 10.46 -3.40 -6.24
C TYR A 193 10.90 -4.57 -7.12
N THR A 194 12.18 -4.75 -7.39
CA THR A 194 12.71 -5.73 -8.34
C THR A 194 13.39 -6.92 -7.66
N VAL A 195 13.13 -7.16 -6.38
CA VAL A 195 13.85 -8.19 -5.63
C VAL A 195 13.56 -9.60 -6.17
N GLU A 196 14.55 -10.23 -6.83
CA GLU A 196 14.31 -11.46 -7.59
C GLU A 196 13.93 -12.66 -6.74
N LYS A 197 14.41 -12.78 -5.50
CA LYS A 197 14.01 -13.79 -4.51
C LYS A 197 14.66 -13.45 -3.18
N ILE A 198 13.86 -13.45 -2.11
CA ILE A 198 14.36 -13.41 -0.74
C ILE A 198 13.72 -14.51 0.09
N THR A 199 14.47 -15.04 1.04
CA THR A 199 13.97 -15.86 2.15
C THR A 199 13.31 -14.96 3.20
N GLU A 200 12.51 -15.52 4.10
CA GLU A 200 11.95 -14.76 5.23
C GLU A 200 13.05 -14.10 6.06
N LYS A 201 14.17 -14.79 6.27
CA LYS A 201 15.32 -14.25 7.00
C LYS A 201 15.98 -13.07 6.28
N GLU A 202 16.14 -13.15 4.96
CA GLU A 202 16.66 -12.02 4.18
C GLU A 202 15.67 -10.84 4.17
N ALA A 203 14.37 -11.11 4.17
CA ALA A 203 13.32 -10.09 4.33
C ALA A 203 13.40 -9.42 5.71
N GLU A 204 13.62 -10.20 6.76
CA GLU A 204 13.85 -9.73 8.13
C GLU A 204 15.10 -8.84 8.21
N GLU A 205 16.23 -9.30 7.67
CA GLU A 205 17.48 -8.53 7.63
C GLU A 205 17.31 -7.21 6.85
N MET A 206 16.60 -7.24 5.71
CA MET A 206 16.29 -6.04 4.93
C MET A 206 15.38 -5.08 5.71
N PHE A 207 14.33 -5.59 6.33
CA PHE A 207 13.42 -4.81 7.17
C PHE A 207 14.20 -4.12 8.30
N PHE A 208 15.02 -4.86 9.05
CA PHE A 208 15.81 -4.29 10.14
C PHE A 208 16.85 -3.28 9.67
N LYS A 209 17.50 -3.51 8.52
CA LYS A 209 18.44 -2.56 7.93
C LYS A 209 17.75 -1.24 7.55
N LEU A 210 16.60 -1.30 6.90
CA LEU A 210 15.81 -0.11 6.55
C LEU A 210 15.31 0.60 7.82
N ARG A 211 14.81 -0.18 8.79
CA ARG A 211 14.37 0.32 10.09
C ARG A 211 15.49 1.10 10.76
N GLU A 212 16.64 0.50 11.01
CA GLU A 212 17.75 1.13 11.74
C GLU A 212 18.28 2.37 11.05
N ARG A 213 18.30 2.39 9.72
CA ARG A 213 18.74 3.56 8.96
C ARG A 213 17.78 4.75 9.07
N PHE A 214 16.48 4.49 9.14
CA PHE A 214 15.44 5.51 9.12
C PHE A 214 14.68 5.60 10.46
N TRP A 215 15.32 5.11 11.53
CA TRP A 215 14.84 5.15 12.91
C TRP A 215 15.76 5.97 13.83
N PRO A 216 15.19 6.80 14.73
CA PRO A 216 13.81 7.29 14.70
C PRO A 216 13.63 8.26 13.50
N LEU A 217 12.40 8.68 13.23
CA LEU A 217 12.22 9.91 12.44
C LEU A 217 13.05 10.99 13.13
N PRO A 218 13.85 11.80 12.41
CA PRO A 218 14.40 13.00 13.02
C PRO A 218 13.22 13.76 13.65
N GLU A 219 13.36 14.21 14.90
CA GLU A 219 12.35 14.98 15.67
C GLU A 219 12.06 16.36 15.04
N LYS A 220 12.00 16.48 13.71
CA LYS A 220 11.45 17.66 13.06
C LYS A 220 9.95 17.63 13.29
N ASN A 221 9.52 18.56 14.14
CA ASN A 221 8.13 18.88 14.43
C ASN A 221 7.36 19.08 13.11
N TRP A 222 6.66 18.04 12.66
CA TRP A 222 5.63 18.19 11.64
C TRP A 222 4.44 18.88 12.31
N ILE A 223 4.43 20.21 12.28
CA ILE A 223 3.27 20.99 12.68
C ILE A 223 2.29 20.93 11.50
N PHE A 224 1.17 20.24 11.71
CA PHE A 224 0.04 20.28 10.81
C PHE A 224 -0.76 21.55 11.10
N GLU A 225 -0.59 22.60 10.28
CA GLU A 225 -1.51 23.74 10.31
C GLU A 225 -2.68 23.45 9.36
N GLU A 226 -3.88 23.26 9.91
CA GLU A 226 -5.12 23.33 9.12
C GLU A 226 -5.34 24.79 8.71
N LEU A 227 -4.98 25.13 7.47
CA LEU A 227 -5.43 26.38 6.86
C LEU A 227 -6.88 26.19 6.39
N VAL A 228 -7.80 26.80 7.14
CA VAL A 228 -9.20 26.94 6.74
C VAL A 228 -9.31 28.20 5.90
N GLU A 229 -9.28 28.06 4.57
CA GLU A 229 -9.77 29.14 3.71
C GLU A 229 -11.30 29.20 3.80
N GLU A 230 -11.82 30.41 3.97
CA GLU A 230 -13.25 30.68 3.93
C GLU A 230 -13.83 30.21 2.58
N ASN A 231 -14.51 29.07 2.63
CA ASN A 231 -15.41 28.49 1.63
C ASN A 231 -14.93 27.41 0.67
N GLU A 232 -13.76 26.78 0.79
CA GLU A 232 -13.53 25.49 0.10
C GLU A 232 -12.33 24.73 0.68
N LYS A 233 -12.60 23.49 1.14
CA LYS A 233 -11.72 22.39 1.62
C LYS A 233 -10.30 22.72 2.16
N PRO A 234 -9.92 22.16 3.33
CA PRO A 234 -8.60 22.40 3.91
C PRO A 234 -7.47 22.02 2.95
N ILE A 235 -6.55 22.96 2.74
CA ILE A 235 -5.28 22.74 2.05
C ILE A 235 -4.26 22.39 3.13
N ILE A 236 -3.66 21.20 3.02
CA ILE A 236 -2.54 20.80 3.88
C ILE A 236 -1.26 21.34 3.21
N GLU A 237 -0.67 22.38 3.78
CA GLU A 237 0.66 22.86 3.40
C GLU A 237 1.74 22.16 4.22
N TRP A 238 2.80 21.73 3.53
CA TRP A 238 3.99 21.17 4.17
C TRP A 238 4.98 22.30 4.44
N ARG A 239 5.38 22.49 5.71
CA ARG A 239 6.49 23.38 6.07
C ARG A 239 7.61 22.56 6.71
N ILE A 240 8.82 22.81 6.23
CA ILE A 240 10.05 22.30 6.83
C ILE A 240 10.66 23.47 7.61
N GLU A 241 10.68 23.38 8.94
CA GLU A 241 11.54 24.23 9.79
C GLU A 241 12.96 23.68 9.88
#